data_AF-A0A835X6M8-F1
#
_entry.id   AF-A0A835X6M8-F1
#
_cell.length_a   1.000
_cell.length_b   1.000
_cell.length_c   1.000
_cell.angle_alpha   90.00
_cell.angle_beta   90.00
_cell.angle_gamma   90.00
#
_symmetry.space_group_name_H-M   'P 1'
#
loop_
_entity.id
_entity.type
_entity.pdbx_description
1 polymer ?
#
loop_
_entity_poly.entity_id
_entity_poly.type
_entity_poly.pdbx_seq_one_letter_code
_entity_poly.pdbx_strand_id
1 'polypeptide(L)' 'MTKKNKQEEKSEKKLLEEISEKLDKILGVLAIQNVSDVDSKIKILKNLGFSSAEIGLLMGLKNVRVHKGWKGK' A
#
# COMPACT_ATOMS: atom_id res chain seq x y z
N MET A 1 31.06 -3.65 22.54
CA MET A 1 29.66 -3.30 22.22
C MET A 1 28.75 -4.42 22.71
N THR A 2 27.92 -4.11 23.71
CA THR A 2 27.12 -5.06 24.50
C THR A 2 25.90 -5.57 23.71
N LYS A 3 25.47 -6.81 23.98
CA LYS A 3 24.31 -7.48 23.35
C LYS A 3 23.00 -6.67 23.44
N LYS A 4 22.88 -5.77 24.43
CA LYS A 4 21.72 -4.91 24.68
C LYS A 4 21.50 -3.89 23.55
N ASN A 5 22.56 -3.20 23.11
CA ASN A 5 22.47 -2.20 22.03
C ASN A 5 22.02 -2.83 20.70
N LYS A 6 22.48 -4.04 20.37
CA LYS A 6 22.05 -4.76 19.14
C LYS A 6 20.56 -5.13 19.13
N GLN A 7 19.96 -5.28 20.31
CA GLN A 7 18.56 -5.71 20.44
C GLN A 7 17.61 -4.51 20.36
N GLU A 8 18.01 -3.37 20.93
CA GLU A 8 17.32 -2.08 20.79
C GLU A 8 17.36 -1.58 19.34
N GLU A 9 18.52 -1.64 18.68
CA GLU A 9 18.70 -1.23 17.27
C GLU A 9 17.86 -2.08 16.29
N LYS A 10 17.68 -3.38 16.59
CA LYS A 10 16.78 -4.27 15.83
C LYS A 10 15.29 -3.89 16.03
N SER A 11 14.94 -3.38 17.21
CA SER A 11 13.58 -2.93 17.52
C SER A 11 13.25 -1.61 16.82
N GLU A 12 14.18 -0.66 16.83
CA GLU A 12 14.03 0.64 16.16
C GLU A 12 13.93 0.48 14.64
N LYS A 13 14.77 -0.38 14.05
CA LYS A 13 14.70 -0.68 12.62
C LYS A 13 13.33 -1.25 12.23
N LYS A 14 12.80 -2.19 13.02
CA LYS A 14 11.49 -2.78 12.78
C LYS A 14 10.37 -1.73 12.88
N LEU A 15 10.44 -0.84 13.87
CA LEU A 15 9.48 0.25 14.01
C LEU A 15 9.52 1.20 12.80
N LEU A 16 10.71 1.53 12.31
CA LEU A 16 10.88 2.36 11.12
C LEU A 16 10.31 1.69 9.86
N GLU A 17 10.53 0.38 9.68
CA GLU A 17 9.94 -0.40 8.60
C GLU A 17 8.41 -0.35 8.65
N GLU A 18 7.81 -0.60 9.83
CA GLU A 18 6.35 -0.52 10.03
C GLU A 18 5.77 0.88 9.76
N ILE A 19 6.50 1.95 10.12
CA ILE A 19 6.08 3.33 9.84
C ILE A 19 6.15 3.60 8.33
N SER A 20 7.22 3.17 7.67
CA SER A 20 7.43 3.36 6.24
C SER A 20 6.33 2.68 5.42
N GLU A 21 5.99 1.43 5.75
CA GLU A 21 4.88 0.71 5.12
C GLU A 21 3.53 1.42 5.30
N LYS A 22 3.27 2.02 6.46
CA LYS A 22 2.05 2.80 6.70
C LYS A 22 2.01 4.09 5.90
N LEU A 23 3.15 4.77 5.77
CA LEU A 23 3.27 5.99 4.98
C LEU A 23 3.04 5.71 3.49
N ASP A 24 3.61 4.64 2.95
CA ASP A 24 3.39 4.21 1.57
C ASP A 24 1.90 3.97 1.28
N LYS A 25 1.18 3.37 2.24
CA LYS A 25 -0.27 3.17 2.11
C LYS A 25 -1.05 4.49 2.08
N ILE A 26 -0.69 5.44 2.95
CA ILE A 26 -1.32 6.77 2.97
C ILE A 26 -1.07 7.51 1.65
N LEU A 27 0.17 7.47 1.14
CA LEU A 27 0.51 8.06 -0.15
C LEU A 27 -0.33 7.48 -1.28
N GLY A 28 -0.56 6.17 -1.30
CA GLY A 28 -1.43 5.53 -2.28
C GLY A 28 -2.89 6.00 -2.21
N VAL A 29 -3.43 6.20 -1.00
CA VAL A 29 -4.78 6.75 -0.81
C VAL A 29 -4.86 8.20 -1.31
N LEU A 30 -3.86 9.03 -1.00
CA LEU A 30 -3.80 10.41 -1.46
C LEU A 30 -3.67 10.52 -2.98
N ALA A 31 -2.87 9.64 -3.60
CA ALA A 31 -2.65 9.63 -5.05
C ALA A 31 -3.93 9.41 -5.86
N ILE A 32 -4.93 8.72 -5.31
CA ILE A 32 -6.20 8.44 -5.99
C ILE A 32 -7.34 9.42 -5.67
N GLN A 33 -7.15 10.38 -4.75
CA GLN A 33 -8.23 11.27 -4.30
C GLN A 33 -8.82 12.11 -5.44
N ASN A 34 -7.98 12.58 -6.35
CA ASN A 34 -8.38 13.44 -7.47
C ASN A 34 -8.64 12.67 -8.77
N VAL A 35 -8.58 11.34 -8.74
CA VAL A 35 -8.92 10.50 -9.89
C VAL A 35 -10.43 10.20 -9.82
N SER A 36 -11.15 10.34 -10.92
CA SER A 36 -12.59 10.03 -10.97
C SER A 36 -12.85 8.60 -11.44
N ASP A 37 -12.08 8.12 -12.41
CA ASP A 37 -12.23 6.80 -13.01
C ASP A 37 -11.75 5.67 -12.10
N VAL A 38 -12.62 4.67 -11.89
CA VAL A 38 -12.37 3.51 -11.03
C VAL A 38 -11.21 2.67 -11.56
N ASP A 39 -11.13 2.44 -12.87
CA ASP A 39 -10.06 1.63 -13.46
C ASP A 39 -8.69 2.30 -13.29
N SER A 40 -8.62 3.63 -13.45
CA SER A 40 -7.42 4.42 -13.22
C SER A 40 -6.96 4.36 -11.77
N LYS A 41 -7.89 4.47 -10.79
CA LYS A 41 -7.57 4.27 -9.36
C LYS A 41 -6.97 2.90 -9.09
N ILE A 42 -7.59 1.84 -9.63
CA ILE A 42 -7.11 0.46 -9.46
C ILE A 42 -5.70 0.31 -10.04
N LYS A 43 -5.45 0.86 -11.24
CA LYS A 43 -4.14 0.79 -11.88
C LYS A 43 -3.05 1.50 -11.06
N ILE A 44 -3.35 2.69 -10.53
CA ILE A 44 -2.42 3.44 -9.68
C ILE A 44 -2.08 2.64 -8.41
N LEU A 45 -3.10 2.18 -7.68
CA LEU A 45 -2.88 1.42 -6.45
C LEU A 45 -2.15 0.09 -6.68
N LYS A 46 -2.47 -0.61 -7.78
CA LYS A 46 -1.75 -1.82 -8.19
C LYS A 46 -0.26 -1.53 -8.43
N ASN A 47 0.05 -0.43 -9.13
CA ASN A 47 1.43 -0.04 -9.42
C ASN A 47 2.20 0.39 -8.16
N LEU A 48 1.50 0.86 -7.13
CA LEU A 48 2.05 1.14 -5.81
C LEU A 48 2.18 -0.13 -4.93
N GLY A 49 1.88 -1.31 -5.47
CA GLY A 49 2.09 -2.58 -4.79
C GLY A 49 0.92 -3.06 -3.92
N PHE A 50 -0.22 -2.37 -3.94
CA PHE A 50 -1.38 -2.80 -3.17
C PHE A 50 -1.94 -4.11 -3.72
N SER A 51 -2.30 -5.01 -2.82
CA SER A 51 -2.97 -6.26 -3.19
C SER A 51 -4.42 -6.02 -3.64
N SER A 52 -4.98 -6.96 -4.39
CA SER A 52 -6.40 -6.88 -4.81
C SER A 52 -7.38 -6.81 -3.62
N ALA A 53 -7.00 -7.37 -2.47
CA ALA A 53 -7.82 -7.32 -1.26
C ALA A 53 -7.80 -5.91 -0.64
N GLU A 54 -6.62 -5.29 -0.52
CA GLU A 54 -6.48 -3.93 0.03
C GLU A 54 -7.20 -2.91 -0.84
N ILE A 55 -7.06 -3.00 -2.17
CA ILE A 55 -7.77 -2.12 -3.10
C ILE A 55 -9.28 -2.33 -2.97
N GLY A 56 -9.73 -3.58 -2.81
CA GLY A 56 -11.14 -3.91 -2.62
C GLY A 56 -11.73 -3.25 -1.39
N LEU A 57 -11.00 -3.28 -0.26
CA LEU A 57 -11.40 -2.60 0.97
C LEU A 57 -11.41 -1.08 0.82
N LEU A 58 -10.38 -0.50 0.22
CA LEU A 58 -10.26 0.96 0.04
C LEU A 58 -11.35 1.53 -0.87
N MET A 59 -11.76 0.79 -1.90
CA MET A 59 -12.69 1.26 -2.92
C MET A 59 -14.11 0.71 -2.76
N GLY A 60 -14.36 -0.17 -1.78
CA GLY A 60 -15.66 -0.82 -1.61
C GLY A 60 -16.00 -1.84 -2.71
N LEU A 61 -15.01 -2.51 -3.29
CA LEU A 61 -15.17 -3.45 -4.41
C LEU A 61 -15.00 -4.91 -3.95
N LYS A 62 -15.94 -5.79 -4.33
CA LYS A 62 -15.88 -7.23 -4.01
C LYS A 62 -14.86 -8.00 -4.86
N ASN A 63 -14.67 -7.61 -6.13
CA ASN A 63 -13.76 -8.31 -7.04
C ASN A 63 -12.97 -7.31 -7.90
N VAL A 64 -11.81 -6.88 -7.42
CA VAL A 64 -10.96 -5.92 -8.14
C VAL A 64 -10.40 -6.48 -9.45
N ARG A 65 -10.23 -7.81 -9.56
CA ARG A 65 -9.52 -8.42 -10.69
C ARG A 65 -10.27 -8.42 -12.02
N VAL A 66 -11.59 -8.20 -11.99
CA VAL A 66 -12.40 -8.14 -13.21
C VAL A 66 -12.23 -6.81 -13.95
N HIS A 67 -11.82 -5.76 -13.23
CA HIS A 67 -11.65 -4.40 -13.73
C HIS A 67 -10.48 -4.28 -14.73
N LYS A 68 -10.63 -3.39 -15.71
CA LYS A 68 -9.60 -3.17 -16.74
C LYS A 68 -8.32 -2.61 -16.15
N GLY A 69 -8.43 -1.76 -15.12
CA GLY A 69 -7.30 -1.22 -14.37
C GLY A 69 -6.41 -2.29 -13.74
N TRP A 70 -6.98 -3.45 -13.38
CA TRP A 70 -6.23 -4.58 -12.86
C TRP A 70 -5.54 -5.39 -13.95
N LYS A 71 -6.23 -5.60 -15.08
CA LYS A 71 -5.74 -6.41 -16.21
C LYS A 71 -4.67 -5.70 -17.04
N GLY A 72 -4.70 -4.36 -17.07
CA GLY A 72 -3.70 -3.54 -17.74
C GLY A 72 -2.31 -3.74 -17.16
N LYS A 73 -1.30 -3.75 -18.05
CA LYS A 73 0.11 -3.57 -17.65
C LYS A 73 0.34 -2.14 -17.17
#